data_AF-A0A1C3PGS4-F1
#
_entry.id   AF-A0A1C3PGS4-F1
#
_cell.length_a   1.000
_cell.length_b   1.000
_cell.length_c   1.000
_cell.angle_alpha   90.00
_cell.angle_beta   90.00
_cell.angle_gamma   90.00
#
_symmetry.space_group_name_H-M   'P 1'
#
loop_
_entity.id
_entity.type
_entity.pdbx_description
1 polymer ?
#
loop_
_entity_poly.entity_id
_entity_poly.type
_entity_poly.pdbx_seq_one_letter_code
_entity_poly.pdbx_strand_id
1 'polypeptide(L)'
;MAVFLANSGGAWDNAKKFVEDGNYGGKGSDTHAATVIGDTVGDPFKDTAGPSINPLIKVMNLVSLLIAPSVVKYSVGDDENKPLRIGIALAAVAVIVAVIAYSKRHASALTVTPSVTEQRPASKTKAGV
;
A
#
# COMPACT_ATOMS: atom_id res chain seq x y z
N MET A 1 -3.67 4.16 -13.83
CA MET A 1 -3.96 3.47 -12.55
C MET A 1 -4.88 4.26 -11.64
N ALA A 2 -4.66 5.56 -11.38
CA ALA A 2 -5.57 6.35 -10.52
C ALA A 2 -7.06 6.25 -10.90
N VAL A 3 -7.38 6.41 -12.19
CA VAL A 3 -8.75 6.31 -12.72
C VAL A 3 -9.33 4.90 -12.54
N PHE A 4 -8.51 3.87 -12.73
CA PHE A 4 -8.92 2.48 -12.55
C PHE A 4 -9.29 2.19 -11.09
N LEU A 5 -8.44 2.59 -10.15
CA LEU A 5 -8.67 2.36 -8.71
C LEU A 5 -9.91 3.12 -8.20
N ALA A 6 -10.09 4.37 -8.64
CA ALA A 6 -11.27 5.16 -8.29
C ALA A 6 -12.56 4.54 -8.86
N ASN A 7 -12.57 4.15 -10.14
CA ASN A 7 -13.76 3.59 -10.79
C ASN A 7 -14.11 2.20 -10.27
N SER A 8 -13.12 1.34 -10.05
CA SER A 8 -13.35 -0.02 -9.52
C SER A 8 -13.85 0.00 -8.07
N GLY A 9 -13.24 0.83 -7.19
CA GLY A 9 -13.70 0.98 -5.81
C GLY A 9 -15.11 1.58 -5.73
N GLY A 10 -15.41 2.60 -6.54
CA GLY A 10 -16.75 3.19 -6.61
C GLY A 10 -17.80 2.24 -7.18
N ALA A 11 -17.44 1.40 -8.16
CA ALA A 11 -18.35 0.40 -8.72
C ALA A 11 -18.73 -0.67 -7.68
N TRP A 12 -17.79 -1.13 -6.86
CA TRP A 12 -18.07 -2.09 -5.79
C TRP A 12 -18.93 -1.50 -4.66
N ASP A 13 -18.71 -0.24 -4.25
CA ASP A 13 -19.59 0.45 -3.29
C ASP A 13 -21.02 0.62 -3.82
N ASN A 14 -21.15 1.02 -5.08
CA ASN A 14 -22.46 1.20 -5.73
C ASN A 14 -23.19 -0.14 -5.91
N ALA A 15 -22.47 -1.22 -6.22
CA ALA A 15 -23.05 -2.57 -6.31
C ALA A 15 -23.55 -3.05 -4.93
N LYS A 16 -22.84 -2.76 -3.84
CA LYS A 16 -23.29 -3.04 -2.48
C LYS A 16 -24.58 -2.28 -2.16
N LYS A 17 -24.60 -0.96 -2.39
CA LYS A 17 -25.80 -0.12 -2.16
C LYS A 17 -27.01 -0.60 -2.97
N PHE A 18 -26.81 -0.97 -4.23
CA PHE A 18 -27.88 -1.50 -5.07
C PHE A 18 -28.53 -2.77 -4.51
N VAL A 19 -27.73 -3.68 -3.93
CA VAL A 19 -28.24 -4.88 -3.24
C VAL A 19 -28.89 -4.51 -1.90
N GLU A 20 -28.34 -3.54 -1.18
CA GLU A 20 -28.93 -3.03 0.07
C GLU A 20 -30.32 -2.41 -0.10
N ASP A 21 -30.61 -1.85 -1.28
CA ASP A 21 -31.91 -1.29 -1.66
C ASP A 21 -32.99 -2.36 -1.94
N GLY A 22 -32.66 -3.65 -1.77
CA GLY A 22 -33.60 -4.77 -1.88
C GLY A 22 -33.48 -5.59 -3.16
N ASN A 23 -32.56 -5.21 -4.06
CA ASN A 23 -32.29 -6.02 -5.25
C ASN A 23 -31.49 -7.28 -4.87
N TYR A 24 -31.73 -8.39 -5.57
CA TYR A 24 -31.01 -9.65 -5.39
C TYR A 24 -30.97 -10.22 -3.95
N GLY A 25 -32.08 -10.05 -3.21
CA GLY A 25 -32.26 -10.63 -1.88
C GLY A 25 -32.08 -9.66 -0.72
N GLY A 26 -31.60 -8.43 -0.97
CA GLY A 26 -31.53 -7.41 0.07
C GLY A 26 -30.45 -7.65 1.12
N LYS A 27 -30.49 -6.85 2.19
CA LYS A 27 -29.53 -6.97 3.31
C LYS A 27 -29.60 -8.33 3.98
N GLY A 28 -28.43 -8.90 4.27
CA GLY A 28 -28.31 -10.21 4.92
C GLY A 28 -28.45 -11.41 3.98
N SER A 29 -28.63 -11.18 2.67
CA SER A 29 -28.55 -12.23 1.66
C SER A 29 -27.08 -12.62 1.35
N ASP A 30 -26.88 -13.79 0.76
CA ASP A 30 -25.55 -14.22 0.30
C ASP A 30 -24.97 -13.24 -0.73
N THR A 31 -25.82 -12.64 -1.57
CA THR A 31 -25.42 -11.58 -2.52
C THR A 31 -24.93 -10.33 -1.80
N HIS A 32 -25.54 -9.95 -0.68
CA HIS A 32 -25.10 -8.81 0.14
C HIS A 32 -23.76 -9.08 0.80
N ALA A 33 -23.54 -10.30 1.33
CA ALA A 33 -22.25 -10.68 1.88
C ALA A 33 -21.12 -10.60 0.83
N ALA A 34 -21.38 -11.04 -0.40
CA ALA A 34 -20.42 -10.97 -1.50
C ALA A 34 -20.08 -9.52 -1.90
N THR A 35 -21.08 -8.63 -1.98
CA THR A 35 -20.85 -7.22 -2.34
C THR A 35 -20.16 -6.43 -1.23
N VAL A 36 -20.37 -6.79 0.04
CA VAL A 36 -19.63 -6.24 1.20
C VAL A 36 -18.13 -6.58 1.10
N ILE A 37 -17.79 -7.82 0.73
CA ILE A 37 -16.38 -8.19 0.52
C ILE A 37 -15.77 -7.37 -0.63
N GLY A 38 -16.51 -7.19 -1.72
CA GLY A 38 -16.08 -6.37 -2.86
C GLY A 38 -15.79 -4.91 -2.48
N ASP A 39 -16.68 -4.28 -1.70
CA ASP A 39 -16.49 -2.91 -1.23
C ASP A 39 -15.32 -2.81 -0.23
N THR A 40 -15.13 -3.81 0.63
CA THR A 40 -13.99 -3.85 1.57
C THR A 40 -12.64 -3.91 0.83
N VAL A 41 -12.57 -4.62 -0.29
CA VAL A 41 -11.39 -4.63 -1.17
C VAL A 41 -11.26 -3.30 -1.94
N GLY A 42 -12.40 -2.67 -2.26
CA GLY A 42 -12.48 -1.40 -2.97
C GLY A 42 -12.13 -0.16 -2.15
N ASP A 43 -12.38 -0.14 -0.83
CA ASP A 43 -12.17 1.00 0.05
C ASP A 43 -10.73 1.55 0.00
N PRO A 44 -9.66 0.72 0.10
CA PRO A 44 -8.30 1.20 -0.09
C PRO A 44 -8.06 1.82 -1.47
N PHE A 45 -8.78 1.38 -2.50
CA PHE A 45 -8.58 1.83 -3.88
C PHE A 45 -9.27 3.16 -4.15
N LYS A 46 -10.53 3.34 -3.73
CA LYS A 46 -11.26 4.61 -3.93
C LYS A 46 -10.87 5.70 -2.94
N ASP A 47 -10.56 5.37 -1.67
CA ASP A 47 -10.41 6.39 -0.63
C ASP A 47 -8.95 6.72 -0.31
N THR A 48 -8.02 5.81 -0.63
CA THR A 48 -6.58 5.99 -0.30
C THR A 48 -5.71 6.06 -1.56
N ALA A 49 -5.64 4.99 -2.35
CA ALA A 49 -4.70 4.88 -3.46
C ALA A 49 -5.11 5.74 -4.67
N GLY A 50 -6.40 5.78 -5.04
CA GLY A 50 -6.90 6.60 -6.14
C GLY A 50 -6.63 8.10 -5.95
N PRO A 51 -7.07 8.72 -4.83
CA PRO A 51 -6.86 10.14 -4.58
C PRO A 51 -5.39 10.53 -4.38
N SER A 52 -4.56 9.66 -3.80
CA SER A 52 -3.16 9.96 -3.48
C SER A 52 -2.22 10.04 -4.70
N ILE A 53 -2.59 9.43 -5.84
CA ILE A 53 -1.76 9.47 -7.04
C ILE A 53 -1.67 10.89 -7.64
N ASN A 54 -2.71 11.71 -7.55
CA ASN A 54 -2.72 13.03 -8.16
C ASN A 54 -1.75 14.02 -7.44
N PRO A 55 -1.74 14.10 -6.09
CA PRO A 55 -0.69 14.80 -5.35
C PRO A 55 0.70 14.21 -5.56
N LEU A 56 0.84 12.88 -5.62
CA LEU A 56 2.13 12.22 -5.80
C LEU A 56 2.82 12.69 -7.09
N ILE A 57 2.10 12.75 -8.21
CA ILE A 57 2.65 13.23 -9.49
C ILE A 57 3.10 14.70 -9.39
N LYS A 58 2.30 15.55 -8.73
CA LYS A 58 2.62 16.98 -8.56
C LYS A 58 3.88 17.18 -7.72
N VAL A 59 3.98 16.49 -6.58
CA VAL A 59 5.13 16.59 -5.68
C VAL A 59 6.38 16.04 -6.34
N MET A 60 6.28 14.90 -7.03
CA MET A 60 7.42 14.32 -7.76
C MET A 60 7.97 15.27 -8.81
N ASN A 61 7.10 15.87 -9.64
CA ASN A 61 7.53 16.84 -10.66
C ASN A 61 8.16 18.09 -10.04
N LEU A 62 7.59 18.62 -8.95
CA LEU A 62 8.14 19.79 -8.26
C LEU A 62 9.54 19.50 -7.71
N VAL A 63 9.72 18.36 -7.04
CA VAL A 63 11.02 17.95 -6.48
C VAL A 63 12.04 17.74 -7.61
N SER A 64 11.66 17.10 -8.72
CA SER A 64 12.53 16.95 -9.89
C SER A 64 12.98 18.29 -10.46
N LEU A 65 12.07 19.25 -10.62
CA LEU A 65 12.42 20.59 -11.15
C LEU A 65 13.32 21.36 -10.19
N LEU A 66 13.14 21.21 -8.89
CA LEU A 66 13.97 21.87 -7.88
C LEU A 66 15.41 21.31 -7.85
N ILE A 67 15.57 20.01 -8.10
CA ILE A 67 16.87 19.32 -8.08
C ILE A 67 17.60 19.44 -9.43
N ALA A 68 16.88 19.60 -10.55
CA ALA A 68 17.47 19.63 -11.89
C ALA A 68 18.63 20.63 -12.07
N PRO A 69 18.58 21.89 -11.59
CA PRO A 69 19.71 22.82 -11.72
C PRO A 69 20.95 22.37 -10.95
N SER A 70 20.76 21.76 -9.76
CA SER A 70 21.85 21.19 -8.98
C SER A 70 22.49 20.01 -9.71
N VAL A 71 21.67 19.15 -10.31
CA VAL A 71 22.17 18.03 -11.12
C VAL A 71 22.95 18.55 -12.30
N VAL A 72 22.47 19.53 -13.08
CA VAL A 72 23.21 20.06 -14.23
C VAL A 72 24.53 20.72 -13.79
N LYS A 73 24.53 21.52 -12.71
CA LYS A 73 25.72 22.24 -12.23
C LYS A 73 26.86 21.30 -11.81
N TYR A 74 26.55 20.22 -11.10
CA TYR A 74 27.56 19.24 -10.70
C TYR A 74 27.73 18.11 -11.74
N SER A 75 26.74 18.00 -12.63
CA SER A 75 26.49 17.23 -13.87
C SER A 75 27.48 17.32 -15.03
N VAL A 76 27.51 18.53 -15.60
CA VAL A 76 27.78 18.81 -17.00
C VAL A 76 28.40 20.21 -17.09
N GLY A 77 29.60 20.33 -17.65
CA GLY A 77 30.30 21.60 -17.89
C GLY A 77 31.79 21.52 -17.60
N ASP A 78 32.56 22.48 -18.11
CA ASP A 78 34.03 22.52 -17.98
C ASP A 78 34.53 22.79 -16.53
N ASP A 79 33.63 23.19 -15.62
CA ASP A 79 33.87 23.30 -14.16
C ASP A 79 33.60 21.99 -13.38
N GLU A 80 33.70 20.83 -14.07
CA GLU A 80 33.36 19.52 -13.51
C GLU A 80 34.31 19.11 -12.37
N ASN A 81 33.80 19.11 -11.13
CA ASN A 81 34.53 18.61 -9.96
C ASN A 81 34.39 17.08 -9.82
N LYS A 82 34.95 16.32 -10.78
CA LYS A 82 35.02 14.84 -10.78
C LYS A 82 35.36 14.22 -9.41
N PRO A 83 36.37 14.71 -8.65
CA PRO A 83 36.69 14.13 -7.34
C PRO A 83 35.57 14.30 -6.31
N LEU A 84 34.88 15.45 -6.29
CA LEU A 84 33.75 15.68 -5.39
C LEU A 84 32.58 14.74 -5.71
N ARG A 85 32.32 14.48 -6.99
CA ARG A 85 31.26 13.57 -7.45
C ARG A 85 31.53 12.14 -7.04
N ILE A 86 32.77 11.67 -7.23
CA ILE A 86 33.19 10.32 -6.80
C ILE A 86 33.10 10.22 -5.28
N GLY A 87 33.51 11.26 -4.54
CA GLY A 87 33.38 11.31 -3.08
C GLY A 87 31.93 11.18 -2.60
N ILE A 88 31.01 11.94 -3.19
CA ILE A 88 29.57 11.86 -2.86
C ILE A 88 29.02 10.48 -3.22
N ALA A 89 29.38 9.91 -4.37
CA ALA A 89 28.94 8.59 -4.79
C ALA A 89 29.39 7.48 -3.82
N LEU A 90 30.66 7.49 -3.41
CA LEU A 90 31.20 6.54 -2.45
C LEU A 90 30.55 6.67 -1.07
N ALA A 91 30.35 7.91 -0.60
CA ALA A 91 29.65 8.16 0.66
C ALA A 91 28.20 7.66 0.62
N ALA A 92 27.48 7.90 -0.49
CA ALA A 92 26.11 7.42 -0.67
C ALA A 92 26.04 5.88 -0.66
N VAL A 93 26.96 5.21 -1.36
CA VAL A 93 27.06 3.74 -1.36
C VAL A 93 27.36 3.21 0.05
N ALA A 94 28.30 3.82 0.76
CA ALA A 94 28.65 3.42 2.12
C ALA A 94 27.46 3.55 3.09
N VAL A 95 26.69 4.64 2.99
CA VAL A 95 25.46 4.84 3.77
C VAL A 95 24.43 3.77 3.45
N ILE A 96 24.18 3.47 2.17
CA ILE A 96 23.24 2.41 1.76
C ILE A 96 23.66 1.06 2.33
N VAL A 97 24.94 0.70 2.22
CA VAL A 97 25.47 -0.56 2.77
C VAL A 97 25.31 -0.61 4.30
N ALA A 98 25.61 0.48 5.00
CA ALA A 98 25.45 0.56 6.44
C ALA A 98 23.98 0.39 6.88
N VAL A 99 23.05 1.04 6.18
CA VAL A 99 21.61 0.92 6.44
C VAL A 99 21.12 -0.51 6.21
N ILE A 100 21.55 -1.15 5.12
CA ILE A 100 21.18 -2.55 4.83
C ILE A 100 21.74 -3.48 5.91
N ALA A 101 23.01 -3.31 6.30
CA ALA A 101 23.65 -4.11 7.34
C ALA A 101 22.95 -3.94 8.70
N TYR A 102 22.55 -2.71 9.04
CA TYR A 102 21.79 -2.42 10.25
C TYR A 102 20.38 -3.03 10.21
N SER A 103 19.65 -2.88 9.09
CA SER A 103 18.30 -3.45 8.93
C SER A 103 18.29 -4.97 9.06
N LYS A 104 19.28 -5.68 8.50
CA LYS A 104 19.43 -7.14 8.67
C LYS A 104 19.64 -7.56 10.12
N ARG A 105 20.28 -6.73 10.95
CA ARG A 105 20.47 -7.00 12.39
C ARG A 105 19.16 -6.90 13.18
N HIS A 106 18.24 -6.02 12.76
CA HIS A 106 16.93 -5.86 13.43
C HIS A 106 15.88 -6.89 13.01
N ALA A 107 15.98 -7.47 11.80
CA ALA A 107 15.03 -8.48 11.33
C ALA A 107 15.15 -9.84 12.05
N SER A 108 16.24 -10.09 12.77
CA SER A 108 16.50 -11.39 13.43
C SER A 108 15.74 -11.59 14.75
N ALA A 109 14.82 -10.68 15.13
CA ALA A 109 14.10 -10.72 16.42
C ALA A 109 12.60 -11.10 16.34
N LEU A 110 12.06 -11.42 15.16
CA LEU A 110 10.68 -11.92 15.03
C LEU A 110 10.66 -13.45 14.92
N THR A 111 10.89 -14.13 16.05
CA THR A 111 10.49 -15.53 16.21
C THR A 111 8.97 -15.58 16.28
N VAL A 112 8.35 -16.14 15.25
CA VAL A 112 6.92 -16.37 15.13
C VAL A 112 6.44 -17.26 16.28
N THR A 113 5.60 -16.73 17.17
CA THR A 113 4.70 -17.55 17.98
C THR A 113 3.51 -17.94 17.08
N PRO A 114 3.33 -19.21 16.70
CA PRO A 114 2.10 -19.60 16.04
C PRO A 114 0.97 -19.49 17.07
N SER A 115 0.04 -18.58 16.85
CA SER A 115 -1.21 -18.52 17.60
C SER A 115 -1.96 -19.84 17.38
N VAL A 116 -2.08 -20.60 18.46
CA VAL A 116 -2.75 -21.89 18.54
C VAL A 116 -4.11 -21.84 17.84
N THR A 117 -4.24 -22.73 16.87
CA THR A 117 -5.45 -23.23 16.24
C THR A 117 -6.62 -23.35 17.23
N GLU A 118 -7.68 -22.60 16.94
CA GLU A 118 -9.07 -23.05 16.98
C GLU A 118 -9.39 -24.21 17.94
N GLN A 119 -9.81 -23.88 19.16
CA GLN A 119 -10.62 -24.76 20.00
C GLN A 119 -11.91 -24.02 20.38
N ARG A 120 -12.96 -24.21 19.58
CA ARG A 120 -14.34 -23.93 19.99
C ARG A 120 -14.91 -25.23 20.59
N PRO A 121 -15.47 -25.24 21.80
CA PRO A 121 -15.93 -26.47 22.43
C PRO A 121 -17.16 -27.03 21.71
N ALA A 122 -17.17 -28.34 21.49
CA ALA A 122 -18.31 -29.07 20.94
C ALA A 122 -19.53 -28.90 21.85
N SER A 123 -20.60 -28.31 21.29
CA SER A 123 -21.94 -28.30 21.86
C SER A 123 -22.41 -29.74 22.14
N LYS A 124 -22.58 -30.09 23.41
CA LYS A 124 -23.32 -31.30 23.79
C LYS A 124 -24.81 -30.99 23.75
N THR A 125 -25.50 -31.50 22.74
CA THR A 125 -26.95 -31.68 22.72
C THR A 125 -27.27 -33.17 22.70
N LYS A 126 -28.13 -33.60 23.63
CA LYS A 126 -28.91 -34.86 23.76
C LYS A 126 -28.77 -35.41 25.18
N ALA A 127 -29.78 -35.89 25.87
CA ALA A 127 -31.24 -35.85 25.75
C ALA A 127 -31.71 -36.30 27.15
N GLY A 128 -32.60 -35.55 27.80
CA GLY A 128 -33.18 -35.96 29.08
C GLY A 128 -34.53 -36.63 28.84
N VAL A 129 -34.59 -37.92 29.12
CA VAL A 129 -35.74 -38.63 29.68
C VAL A 129 -35.24 -39.26 30.97
#